data_AF-A0A3M1WCI8-F1
#
_entry.id   AF-A0A3M1WCI8-F1
#
_cell.length_a   1.000
_cell.length_b   1.000
_cell.length_c   1.000
_cell.angle_alpha   90.00
_cell.angle_beta   90.00
_cell.angle_gamma   90.00
#
_symmetry.space_group_name_H-M   'P 1'
#
loop_
_entity.id
_entity.type
_entity.pdbx_description
1 polymer ?
#
loop_
_entity_poly.entity_id
_entity_poly.type
_entity_poly.pdbx_seq_one_letter_code
_entity_poly.pdbx_strand_id
1 'polypeptide(L)'
;MSTLAVEPHPLAQSVKITDEELIVSLVDGRRLAVPLAWFPRLARATPEQRAHFELLGEGEGIHWPEIDEDLSIAGLLLGAHPARPD
;
A
#
# COMPACT_ATOMS: atom_id res chain seq x y z
N MET A 1 10.68 -16.72 28.77
CA MET A 1 10.51 -15.33 28.30
C MET A 1 9.15 -15.26 27.63
N SER A 2 8.28 -14.36 28.06
CA SER A 2 6.98 -14.16 27.42
C SER A 2 7.09 -12.95 26.49
N THR A 3 7.02 -13.18 25.19
CA THR A 3 6.90 -12.11 24.21
C THR A 3 5.44 -11.64 24.25
N LEU A 4 5.21 -10.37 24.54
CA LEU A 4 3.88 -9.77 24.38
C LEU A 4 3.54 -9.80 22.89
N ALA A 5 2.56 -10.61 22.51
CA ALA A 5 1.92 -10.50 21.21
C ALA A 5 1.07 -9.22 21.25
N VAL A 6 1.63 -8.13 20.75
CA VAL A 6 0.84 -6.96 20.38
C VAL A 6 0.20 -7.31 19.05
N GLU A 7 -1.13 -7.34 18.99
CA GLU A 7 -1.86 -7.43 17.73
C GLU A 7 -1.56 -6.16 16.92
N PRO A 8 -0.74 -6.23 15.85
CA PRO A 8 -0.45 -5.06 15.07
C PRO A 8 -1.73 -4.69 14.31
N HIS A 9 -2.11 -3.42 14.35
CA HIS A 9 -3.18 -2.86 13.54
C HIS A 9 -2.56 -2.00 12.44
N PRO A 10 -2.00 -2.61 11.37
CA PRO A 10 -1.35 -1.89 10.30
C PRO A 10 -2.38 -1.25 9.37
N LEU A 11 -3.06 -0.21 9.83
CA LEU A 11 -4.01 0.54 9.02
C LEU A 11 -3.28 1.67 8.31
N ALA A 12 -3.56 1.86 7.03
CA ALA A 12 -3.07 3.00 6.27
C ALA A 12 -3.66 4.29 6.82
N GLN A 13 -2.77 5.23 7.15
CA GLN A 13 -3.12 6.61 7.49
C GLN A 13 -2.98 7.52 6.28
N SER A 14 -1.95 7.32 5.47
CA SER A 14 -1.72 8.10 4.25
C SER A 14 -0.90 7.31 3.24
N VAL A 15 -1.07 7.69 1.98
CA VAL A 15 -0.37 7.09 0.84
C VAL A 15 0.33 8.20 0.07
N LYS A 16 1.59 7.96 -0.29
CA LYS A 16 2.38 8.80 -1.19
C LYS A 16 2.95 7.92 -2.28
N ILE A 17 2.79 8.34 -3.53
CA ILE A 17 3.41 7.69 -4.67
C ILE A 17 4.47 8.61 -5.25
N THR A 18 5.64 8.06 -5.53
CA THR A 18 6.71 8.70 -6.30
C THR A 18 6.84 8.01 -7.66
N ASP A 19 7.82 8.37 -8.47
CA ASP A 19 8.06 7.66 -9.73
C ASP A 19 8.58 6.23 -9.53
N GLU A 20 9.14 5.93 -8.35
CA GLU A 20 9.81 4.65 -8.07
C GLU A 20 9.13 3.83 -6.97
N GLU A 21 8.41 4.47 -6.04
CA GLU A 21 7.91 3.84 -4.82
C GLU A 21 6.45 4.19 -4.52
N LEU A 22 5.72 3.19 -4.03
CA LEU A 22 4.51 3.35 -3.24
C LEU A 22 4.90 3.38 -1.76
N ILE A 23 4.55 4.46 -1.07
CA ILE A 23 4.86 4.68 0.34
C ILE A 23 3.56 4.79 1.13
N VAL A 24 3.37 3.91 2.10
CA VAL A 24 2.20 3.92 3.00
C VAL A 24 2.66 4.25 4.42
N SER A 25 2.11 5.30 5.01
CA SER A 25 2.27 5.58 6.44
C SER A 25 1.16 4.87 7.21
N LEU A 26 1.51 4.11 8.23
CA LEU A 26 0.56 3.36 9.05
C LEU A 26 0.23 4.10 10.35
N VAL A 27 -0.98 3.87 10.87
CA VAL A 27 -1.45 4.47 12.14
C VAL A 27 -0.58 4.10 13.34
N ASP A 28 0.11 2.95 13.27
CA ASP A 28 1.03 2.46 14.30
C ASP A 28 2.42 3.13 14.25
N GLY A 29 2.60 4.12 13.37
CA GLY A 29 3.82 4.90 13.21
C GLY A 29 4.85 4.30 12.25
N ARG A 30 4.60 3.10 11.71
CA ARG A 30 5.48 2.52 10.68
C ARG A 30 5.27 3.18 9.32
N ARG A 31 6.26 3.01 8.45
CA ARG A 31 6.16 3.33 7.02
C ARG A 31 6.58 2.12 6.20
N LEU A 32 5.78 1.81 5.20
CA LEU A 32 6.08 0.79 4.20
C LEU A 32 6.43 1.50 2.90
N ALA A 33 7.58 1.17 2.33
CA ALA A 33 7.98 1.60 1.00
C ALA A 33 8.21 0.35 0.16
N VAL A 34 7.55 0.28 -0.98
CA VAL A 34 7.67 -0.82 -1.94
C VAL A 34 7.85 -0.26 -3.35
N PRO A 35 8.56 -0.96 -4.25
CA PRO A 35 8.73 -0.51 -5.62
C PRO A 35 7.37 -0.34 -6.33
N LEU A 36 7.13 0.82 -6.94
CA LEU A 36 5.93 1.08 -7.75
C LEU A 36 5.83 0.10 -8.94
N ALA A 37 6.98 -0.35 -9.45
CA ALA A 37 7.07 -1.32 -10.53
C ALA A 37 6.37 -2.66 -10.23
N TRP A 38 6.12 -2.98 -8.95
CA TRP A 38 5.35 -4.16 -8.56
C TRP A 38 3.87 -4.08 -8.93
N PHE A 39 3.36 -2.89 -9.21
CA PHE A 39 1.95 -2.62 -9.49
C PHE A 39 1.80 -1.98 -10.88
N PRO A 40 1.73 -2.77 -11.95
CA PRO A 40 1.77 -2.25 -13.32
C PRO A 40 0.69 -1.22 -13.66
N ARG A 41 -0.51 -1.29 -13.07
CA ARG A 41 -1.57 -0.28 -13.30
C ARG A 41 -1.17 1.05 -12.67
N LEU A 42 -0.74 1.05 -11.41
CA LEU A 42 -0.25 2.24 -10.72
C LEU A 42 1.01 2.84 -11.37
N ALA A 43 1.93 1.99 -11.81
CA ALA A 43 3.14 2.43 -12.52
C ALA A 43 2.81 3.16 -13.83
N ARG A 44 1.70 2.82 -14.49
CA ARG A 44 1.25 3.46 -15.74
C ARG A 44 0.25 4.60 -15.52
N ALA A 45 -0.29 4.74 -14.32
CA ALA A 45 -1.25 5.78 -13.98
C ALA A 45 -0.62 7.17 -14.01
N THR A 46 -1.40 8.20 -14.34
CA THR A 46 -0.95 9.59 -14.27
C THR A 46 -0.79 10.05 -12.81
N PRO A 47 -0.06 11.13 -12.53
CA PRO A 47 0.04 11.69 -11.19
C PRO A 47 -1.33 12.01 -10.57
N GLU A 48 -2.28 12.48 -11.36
CA GLU A 48 -3.64 12.79 -10.93
C GLU A 48 -4.39 11.52 -10.51
N GLN A 49 -4.34 10.47 -11.33
CA GLN A 49 -4.96 9.19 -11.03
C GLN A 49 -4.35 8.56 -9.76
N ARG A 50 -3.03 8.65 -9.59
CA ARG A 50 -2.33 8.14 -8.39
C ARG A 50 -2.70 8.92 -7.13
N ALA A 51 -2.97 10.21 -7.25
CA ALA A 51 -3.37 11.06 -6.12
C ALA A 51 -4.83 10.83 -5.70
N HIS A 52 -5.65 10.28 -6.59
CA HIS A 52 -7.06 10.00 -6.34
C HIS A 52 -7.26 8.55 -5.88
N PHE A 53 -7.13 8.34 -4.57
CA PHE A 53 -7.38 7.06 -3.92
C PHE A 53 -8.35 7.19 -2.76
N GLU A 54 -8.91 6.06 -2.36
CA GLU A 54 -9.80 5.90 -1.23
C GLU A 54 -9.23 4.84 -0.28
N LEU A 55 -9.32 5.08 1.02
CA LEU A 55 -8.98 4.07 2.02
C LEU A 55 -10.20 3.19 2.28
N LEU A 56 -10.02 1.88 2.19
CA LEU A 56 -11.04 0.87 2.45
C LEU A 56 -10.89 0.30 3.87
N GLY A 57 -12.00 -0.09 4.50
CA GLY A 57 -11.98 -0.81 5.79
C GLY A 57 -11.14 -0.12 6.85
N GLU A 58 -11.38 1.18 7.10
CA GLU A 58 -10.60 2.00 8.04
C GLU A 58 -9.08 2.11 7.74
N GLY A 59 -8.65 1.74 6.53
CA GLY A 59 -7.24 1.73 6.12
C GLY A 59 -6.66 0.31 5.96
N GLU A 60 -7.46 -0.74 6.04
CA GLU A 60 -7.04 -2.11 5.70
C GLU A 60 -6.67 -2.27 4.21
N GLY A 61 -7.25 -1.43 3.34
CA GLY A 61 -6.96 -1.40 1.92
C GLY A 61 -6.92 0.00 1.33
N ILE A 62 -6.43 0.08 0.09
CA ILE A 62 -6.34 1.29 -0.71
C ILE A 62 -6.94 0.98 -2.08
N HIS A 63 -7.89 1.78 -2.51
CA HIS A 63 -8.56 1.68 -3.79
C HIS A 63 -8.24 2.88 -4.68
N TRP A 64 -7.89 2.64 -5.94
CA TRP A 64 -7.77 3.67 -6.97
C TRP A 64 -8.89 3.50 -8.01
N PRO A 65 -9.97 4.32 -7.94
CA PRO A 65 -11.16 4.13 -8.78
C PRO A 65 -10.89 4.28 -10.28
N GLU A 66 -10.03 5.22 -10.65
CA GLU A 66 -9.79 5.56 -12.06
C GLU A 66 -9.02 4.49 -12.83
N ILE A 67 -8.28 3.65 -12.13
CA ILE A 67 -7.47 2.57 -12.72
C ILE A 67 -7.89 1.17 -12.26
N ASP A 68 -8.97 1.08 -11.47
CA ASP A 68 -9.52 -0.16 -10.95
C ASP A 68 -8.44 -1.00 -10.25
N GLU A 69 -7.69 -0.41 -9.31
CA GLU A 69 -6.61 -1.08 -8.58
C GLU A 69 -6.89 -1.07 -7.09
N ASP A 70 -6.70 -2.23 -6.45
CA ASP A 70 -6.94 -2.45 -5.03
C ASP A 70 -5.71 -3.09 -4.38
N LEU A 71 -5.22 -2.48 -3.30
CA LEU A 71 -4.10 -3.02 -2.52
C LEU A 71 -4.51 -3.22 -1.06
N SER A 72 -4.20 -4.38 -0.49
CA SER A 72 -4.39 -4.63 0.94
C SER A 72 -3.10 -4.37 1.72
N ILE A 73 -3.20 -3.77 2.90
CA ILE A 73 -2.01 -3.51 3.74
C ILE A 73 -1.39 -4.82 4.25
N ALA A 74 -2.22 -5.81 4.55
CA ALA A 74 -1.75 -7.15 4.87
C ALA A 74 -0.94 -7.78 3.72
N GLY A 75 -1.40 -7.63 2.48
CA GLY A 75 -0.68 -8.10 1.29
C GLY A 75 0.68 -7.41 1.12
N LEU A 76 0.70 -6.08 1.26
CA LEU A 76 1.94 -5.29 1.20
C LEU A 76 2.95 -5.73 2.28
N LEU A 77 2.49 -5.96 3.51
CA LEU A 77 3.34 -6.43 4.62
C LEU A 77 3.94 -7.82 4.39
N LEU A 78 3.20 -8.70 3.72
CA LEU A 78 3.67 -10.04 3.35
C LEU A 78 4.62 -10.02 2.14
N GLY A 79 4.79 -8.86 1.49
CA GLY A 79 5.48 -8.77 0.21
C GLY A 79 4.70 -9.49 -0.90
N ALA A 80 3.38 -9.65 -0.75
CA ALA A 80 2.53 -10.20 -1.79
C ALA A 80 2.32 -9.13 -2.87
N HIS A 81 2.83 -9.39 -4.07
CA HIS A 81 2.69 -8.52 -5.21
C HIS A 81 2.49 -9.37 -6.47
N PRO A 82 1.75 -8.88 -7.47
CA PRO A 82 1.41 -9.66 -8.66
C PRO A 82 2.63 -9.91 -9.57
N ALA A 83 3.69 -9.10 -9.45
CA ALA A 83 4.87 -9.16 -10.30
C ALA A 83 6.04 -9.82 -9.55
N ARG A 84 6.19 -11.14 -9.60
CA ARG A 84 7.44 -11.78 -9.18
C ARG A 84 8.59 -11.18 -10.00
N PRO A 85 9.60 -10.51 -9.41
CA PRO A 85 10.82 -10.22 -10.13
C PRO A 85 11.54 -11.57 -10.25
N ASP A 86 11.73 -12.03 -11.48
CA ASP A 86 12.70 -13.07 -11.76
C ASP A 86 14.13 -12.58 -11.43
#